data_AF-A0A1Q3GX69-F1
#
_entry.id   AF-A0A1Q3GX69-F1
#
_cell.length_a   1.000
_cell.length_b   1.000
_cell.length_c   1.000
_cell.angle_alpha   90.00
_cell.angle_beta   90.00
_cell.angle_gamma   90.00
#
_symmetry.space_group_name_H-M   'P 1'
#
loop_
_entity.id
_entity.type
_entity.pdbx_description
1 polymer ?
#
loop_
_entity_poly.entity_id
_entity_poly.type
_entity_poly.pdbx_seq_one_letter_code
_entity_poly.pdbx_strand_id
1 'polypeptide(L)'
;MNHIITTYQKKEEALFGGSSLFYRHKNQVRFFQNESLTNDTIANPKPKSHNLKSAKAISHYNKTGDYALILQIFKKNNTKTLKKLYEHWDSYEHYIRKVKEPELLKYIYKHLRERELCDTVCTFLGSCKLPGYKQALLELLISQQNPLSVEQKTKIATYYLPGLKELHSSQIKQLKDMLIGEEAPPEEQHEWMINVLAQAVLTKPEEILAIFDEYLEKYPYHFLSEEEFHKKDPENNKRPILLFLAKYGQAQHLSLIKQGMEEAVRYYVAKSIDYDCEALILGYVRVAGYEAIPYLKTIYPNLKKEVVKAFGLAAENTQDEALVQWILAHYEGKKYWEYQEKFYLTIAIQQIMGTDDIEETAQFYTTEKSWTEVKKFLKYVHKTDEELVEALRTMELIPEDIANEELLENIGDELFFDPNEKVQYLLERAGVLFYYDSEGGVLPLQYTRLIEEFAAHSQGKFCPKDVRQYQRKHRVISVTFQIDDLKVKFHPDHQDDWYDCSTIAAAVNLSLIRQQSEEYFQEMNAGGQTAMYIFTTPEKIQRLTQEFDFEHNGAPSDLKYLSSLIEEEE
;
A
#
# COMPACT_ATOMS: atom_id res chain seq x y z
N MET A 1 -18.32 -3.88 36.05
CA MET A 1 -17.65 -2.96 35.11
C MET A 1 -16.14 -3.15 35.14
N ASN A 2 -15.47 -2.93 36.28
CA ASN A 2 -14.04 -3.24 36.43
C ASN A 2 -13.73 -4.73 36.18
N HIS A 3 -14.65 -5.64 36.53
CA HIS A 3 -14.44 -7.08 36.35
C HIS A 3 -14.19 -7.50 34.90
N ILE A 4 -14.95 -7.03 33.91
CA ILE A 4 -14.77 -7.42 32.49
C ILE A 4 -13.42 -6.89 31.97
N ILE A 5 -13.14 -5.60 32.18
CA ILE A 5 -11.86 -4.99 31.79
C ILE A 5 -10.69 -5.71 32.46
N THR A 6 -10.81 -6.08 33.75
CA THR A 6 -9.79 -6.85 34.45
C THR A 6 -9.64 -8.27 33.91
N THR A 7 -10.72 -8.92 33.45
CA THR A 7 -10.65 -10.23 32.79
C THR A 7 -9.85 -10.15 31.50
N TYR A 8 -10.15 -9.18 30.62
CA TYR A 8 -9.41 -8.99 29.37
C TYR A 8 -7.96 -8.56 29.61
N GLN A 9 -7.71 -7.70 30.60
CA GLN A 9 -6.35 -7.32 31.01
C GLN A 9 -5.53 -8.54 31.45
N LYS A 10 -6.09 -9.41 32.31
CA LYS A 10 -5.41 -10.65 32.73
C LYS A 10 -5.15 -11.61 31.58
N LYS A 11 -6.07 -11.66 30.61
CA LYS A 11 -5.93 -12.49 29.41
C LYS A 11 -4.77 -12.01 28.55
N GLU A 12 -4.66 -10.70 28.30
CA GLU A 12 -3.50 -10.14 27.59
C GLU A 12 -2.20 -10.30 28.38
N GLU A 13 -2.21 -10.08 29.70
CA GLU A 13 -1.03 -10.31 30.54
C GLU A 13 -0.56 -11.77 30.51
N ALA A 14 -1.49 -12.74 30.39
CA ALA A 14 -1.15 -14.15 30.29
C ALA A 14 -0.56 -14.54 28.92
N LEU A 15 -1.10 -13.99 27.83
CA LEU A 15 -0.65 -14.29 26.46
C LEU A 15 0.60 -13.49 26.08
N PHE A 16 0.65 -12.25 26.53
CA PHE A 16 1.64 -11.26 26.15
C PHE A 16 2.47 -10.75 27.32
N GLY A 17 2.48 -11.36 28.51
CA GLY A 17 3.50 -11.12 29.55
C GLY A 17 3.63 -9.67 30.07
N GLY A 18 2.81 -8.73 29.61
CA GLY A 18 2.98 -7.30 29.81
C GLY A 18 1.66 -6.56 29.91
N SER A 19 1.73 -5.30 30.36
CA SER A 19 0.55 -4.42 30.43
C SER A 19 0.31 -3.78 29.06
N SER A 20 -0.81 -4.12 28.43
CA SER A 20 -1.23 -3.50 27.18
C SER A 20 -1.24 -1.97 27.30
N LEU A 21 -0.70 -1.30 26.27
CA LEU A 21 -0.52 0.15 26.28
C LEU A 21 -1.85 0.84 26.56
N PHE A 22 -2.93 0.39 25.92
CA PHE A 22 -4.21 1.03 26.10
C PHE A 22 -4.80 0.88 27.52
N TYR A 23 -4.48 -0.19 28.26
CA TYR A 23 -4.85 -0.26 29.69
C TYR A 23 -4.08 0.72 30.58
N ARG A 24 -2.87 1.16 30.17
CA ARG A 24 -2.15 2.24 30.86
C ARG A 24 -2.88 3.57 30.75
N HIS A 25 -3.60 3.78 29.64
CA HIS A 25 -4.36 5.00 29.35
C HIS A 25 -5.83 4.92 29.80
N LYS A 26 -6.28 3.84 30.45
CA LYS A 26 -7.70 3.67 30.85
C LYS A 26 -8.25 4.79 31.73
N ASN A 27 -7.39 5.41 32.55
CA ASN A 27 -7.78 6.50 33.45
C ASN A 27 -7.99 7.84 32.71
N GLN A 28 -7.53 7.95 31.46
CA GLN A 28 -7.73 9.12 30.60
C GLN A 28 -9.08 9.06 29.85
N VAL A 29 -9.73 7.90 29.84
CA VAL A 29 -11.03 7.64 29.19
C VAL A 29 -12.15 7.67 30.23
N ARG A 30 -13.22 8.39 29.95
CA ARG A 30 -14.42 8.47 30.80
C ARG A 30 -15.67 8.08 30.03
N PHE A 31 -16.53 7.30 30.68
CA PHE A 31 -17.85 6.91 30.19
C PHE A 31 -18.93 7.63 31.00
N PHE A 32 -19.89 8.21 30.30
CA PHE A 32 -21.07 8.84 30.90
C PHE A 32 -22.31 8.15 30.35
N GLN A 33 -23.29 7.85 31.20
CA GLN A 33 -24.62 7.51 30.71
C GLN A 33 -25.22 8.76 30.07
N ASN A 34 -25.84 8.61 28.90
CA ASN A 34 -26.66 9.69 28.37
C ASN A 34 -27.79 9.94 29.37
N GLU A 35 -27.83 11.13 29.97
CA GLU A 35 -29.11 11.66 30.42
C GLU A 35 -29.99 11.72 29.16
N SER A 36 -31.20 11.15 29.24
CA SER A 36 -32.13 11.21 28.12
C SER A 36 -32.19 12.64 27.64
N LEU A 37 -31.82 12.87 26.38
CA LEU A 37 -32.13 14.12 25.71
C LEU A 37 -33.66 14.22 25.71
N THR A 38 -34.22 14.85 26.74
CA THR A 38 -35.54 15.46 26.64
C THR A 38 -35.48 16.32 25.40
N ASN A 39 -36.46 16.09 24.51
CA ASN A 39 -36.64 16.77 23.25
C ASN A 39 -36.62 18.29 23.41
N ASP A 40 -35.42 18.86 23.47
CA ASP A 40 -35.20 20.29 23.36
C ASP A 40 -34.27 20.52 22.17
N THR A 41 -34.95 20.59 21.03
CA THR A 41 -34.63 21.55 19.97
C THR A 41 -33.20 21.52 19.44
N ILE A 42 -32.77 20.41 18.83
CA ILE A 42 -31.86 20.51 17.67
C ILE A 42 -32.74 20.69 16.44
N ALA A 43 -33.31 21.89 16.32
CA ALA A 43 -33.57 22.42 15.00
C ALA A 43 -32.20 22.52 14.33
N ASN A 44 -31.83 21.50 13.54
CA ASN A 44 -30.79 21.67 12.53
C ASN A 44 -31.21 22.93 11.76
N PRO A 45 -30.51 24.06 11.88
CA PRO A 45 -30.88 25.21 11.09
C PRO A 45 -30.63 24.77 9.67
N LYS A 46 -31.72 24.55 8.90
CA LYS A 46 -31.63 24.51 7.44
C LYS A 46 -30.73 25.68 7.06
N PRO A 47 -29.55 25.43 6.46
CA PRO A 47 -28.63 26.51 6.18
C PRO A 47 -29.39 27.51 5.31
N LYS A 48 -29.60 28.73 5.84
CA LYS A 48 -30.21 29.81 5.08
C LYS A 48 -29.41 29.96 3.79
N SER A 49 -30.13 29.98 2.66
CA SER A 49 -29.61 29.99 1.29
C SER A 49 -28.83 31.27 0.96
N HIS A 50 -27.69 31.48 1.61
CA HIS A 50 -26.71 32.50 1.26
C HIS A 50 -25.51 31.82 0.64
N ASN A 51 -24.91 32.47 -0.37
CA ASN A 51 -23.76 32.01 -1.13
C ASN A 51 -22.69 31.36 -0.24
N LEU A 52 -22.78 30.04 -0.06
CA LEU A 52 -21.84 29.25 0.72
C LEU A 52 -20.56 29.10 -0.09
N LYS A 53 -19.44 29.55 0.48
CA LYS A 53 -18.10 29.38 -0.08
C LYS A 53 -17.75 27.89 -0.10
N SER A 54 -17.10 27.41 -1.18
CA SER A 54 -16.73 26.00 -1.38
C SER A 54 -16.08 25.35 -0.14
N ALA A 55 -15.16 26.06 0.51
CA ALA A 55 -14.50 25.62 1.74
C ALA A 55 -15.45 25.27 2.89
N LYS A 56 -16.53 26.04 3.07
CA LYS A 56 -17.52 25.76 4.13
C LYS A 56 -18.35 24.52 3.81
N ALA A 57 -18.65 24.28 2.54
CA ALA A 57 -19.40 23.09 2.12
C ALA A 57 -18.56 21.82 2.27
N ILE A 58 -17.28 21.87 1.88
CA ILE A 58 -16.33 20.77 2.07
C ILE A 58 -16.10 20.50 3.56
N SER A 59 -15.77 21.53 4.35
CA SER A 59 -15.61 21.37 5.80
C SER A 59 -16.86 20.83 6.48
N HIS A 60 -18.06 21.21 6.02
CA HIS A 60 -19.30 20.64 6.53
C HIS A 60 -19.45 19.17 6.16
N TYR A 61 -19.31 18.82 4.88
CA TYR A 61 -19.39 17.43 4.41
C TYR A 61 -18.37 16.52 5.12
N ASN A 62 -17.13 16.98 5.22
CA ASN A 62 -16.08 16.23 5.91
C ASN A 62 -16.42 16.01 7.39
N LYS A 63 -17.11 16.96 8.03
CA LYS A 63 -17.52 16.86 9.44
C LYS A 63 -18.80 16.05 9.67
N THR A 64 -19.78 16.11 8.76
CA THR A 64 -21.14 15.60 9.02
C THR A 64 -21.58 14.48 8.08
N GLY A 65 -20.91 14.32 6.94
CA GLY A 65 -21.37 13.47 5.84
C GLY A 65 -22.53 14.06 5.04
N ASP A 66 -23.05 15.23 5.41
CA ASP A 66 -24.12 15.89 4.66
C ASP A 66 -23.54 16.56 3.40
N TYR A 67 -23.80 15.92 2.25
CA TYR A 67 -23.36 16.38 0.94
C TYR A 67 -24.37 17.33 0.26
N ALA A 68 -25.50 17.68 0.91
CA ALA A 68 -26.52 18.55 0.31
C ALA A 68 -25.96 19.93 -0.05
N LEU A 69 -25.03 20.45 0.75
CA LEU A 69 -24.36 21.73 0.48
C LEU A 69 -23.44 21.64 -0.74
N ILE A 70 -22.72 20.53 -0.91
CA ILE A 70 -21.86 20.30 -2.08
C ILE A 70 -22.73 20.16 -3.34
N LEU A 71 -23.84 19.42 -3.26
CA LEU A 71 -24.79 19.29 -4.36
C LEU A 71 -25.39 20.63 -4.81
N GLN A 72 -25.65 21.56 -3.89
CA GLN A 72 -26.11 22.90 -4.25
C GLN A 72 -25.05 23.66 -5.07
N ILE A 73 -23.77 23.45 -4.79
CA ILE A 73 -22.68 24.04 -5.58
C ILE A 73 -22.60 23.38 -6.95
N PHE A 74 -22.68 22.04 -7.02
CA PHE A 74 -22.70 21.31 -8.29
C PHE A 74 -23.89 21.72 -9.18
N LYS A 75 -25.09 21.85 -8.62
CA LYS A 75 -26.29 22.28 -9.36
C LYS A 75 -26.19 23.69 -9.95
N LYS A 76 -25.35 24.57 -9.39
CA LYS A 76 -25.10 25.91 -9.96
C LYS A 76 -24.21 25.87 -11.20
N ASN A 77 -23.47 24.77 -11.41
CA ASN A 77 -22.62 24.51 -12.58
C ASN A 77 -21.68 25.67 -12.97
N ASN A 78 -21.14 26.38 -11.98
CA ASN A 78 -20.22 27.50 -12.20
C ASN A 78 -18.78 26.99 -12.20
N THR A 79 -18.16 26.91 -13.39
CA THR A 79 -16.82 26.32 -13.57
C THR A 79 -15.78 26.85 -12.58
N LYS A 80 -15.67 28.17 -12.42
CA LYS A 80 -14.67 28.79 -11.52
C LYS A 80 -14.87 28.39 -10.07
N THR A 81 -16.12 28.20 -9.66
CA THR A 81 -16.49 27.77 -8.30
C THR A 81 -16.23 26.28 -8.11
N LEU A 82 -16.50 25.47 -9.14
CA LEU A 82 -16.24 24.03 -9.15
C LEU A 82 -14.75 23.72 -9.15
N LYS A 83 -13.95 24.43 -9.95
CA LYS A 83 -12.50 24.29 -9.96
C LYS A 83 -11.91 24.54 -8.56
N LYS A 84 -12.28 25.66 -7.94
CA LYS A 84 -11.89 25.98 -6.55
C LYS A 84 -12.43 25.00 -5.52
N LEU A 85 -13.58 24.39 -5.78
CA LEU A 85 -14.14 23.36 -4.92
C LEU A 85 -13.24 22.13 -4.99
N TYR A 86 -12.93 21.61 -6.18
CA TYR A 86 -12.03 20.47 -6.34
C TYR A 86 -10.61 20.74 -5.81
N GLU A 87 -9.99 21.86 -6.14
CA GLU A 87 -8.65 22.23 -5.65
C GLU A 87 -8.59 22.30 -4.11
N HIS A 88 -9.65 22.81 -3.47
CA HIS A 88 -9.73 22.85 -2.01
C HIS A 88 -10.06 21.48 -1.41
N TRP A 89 -10.81 20.65 -2.14
CA TRP A 89 -11.18 19.32 -1.69
C TRP A 89 -10.02 18.35 -1.80
N ASP A 90 -9.16 18.50 -2.82
CA ASP A 90 -7.96 17.69 -3.06
C ASP A 90 -6.71 18.19 -2.30
N SER A 91 -6.88 19.19 -1.42
CA SER A 91 -5.75 19.77 -0.71
C SER A 91 -5.30 18.86 0.43
N TYR A 92 -3.99 18.56 0.47
CA TYR A 92 -3.34 17.84 1.57
C TYR A 92 -3.52 18.52 2.94
N GLU A 93 -3.86 19.83 2.96
CA GLU A 93 -4.04 20.60 4.18
C GLU A 93 -5.35 20.26 4.92
N HIS A 94 -6.27 19.50 4.30
CA HIS A 94 -7.60 19.24 4.84
C HIS A 94 -7.97 17.75 4.76
N TYR A 95 -8.67 17.26 5.79
CA TYR A 95 -9.25 15.92 5.77
C TYR A 95 -10.21 15.78 4.57
N ILE A 96 -10.07 14.71 3.80
CA ILE A 96 -10.96 14.36 2.68
C ILE A 96 -11.80 13.16 3.11
N ARG A 97 -13.08 13.38 3.43
CA ARG A 97 -14.00 12.26 3.65
C ARG A 97 -14.16 11.45 2.36
N LYS A 98 -14.03 10.13 2.45
CA LYS A 98 -14.21 9.22 1.31
C LYS A 98 -15.59 9.42 0.67
N VAL A 99 -15.62 9.82 -0.60
CA VAL A 99 -16.85 10.04 -1.35
C VAL A 99 -17.42 8.70 -1.81
N LYS A 100 -18.58 8.33 -1.27
CA LYS A 100 -19.26 7.06 -1.59
C LYS A 100 -20.68 7.29 -2.15
N GLU A 101 -21.20 8.51 -2.04
CA GLU A 101 -22.59 8.82 -2.34
C GLU A 101 -22.85 8.83 -3.85
N PRO A 102 -23.74 7.96 -4.39
CA PRO A 102 -23.94 7.82 -5.83
C PRO A 102 -24.35 9.10 -6.55
N GLU A 103 -25.18 9.93 -5.92
CA GLU A 103 -25.57 11.22 -6.48
C GLU A 103 -24.38 12.17 -6.61
N LEU A 104 -23.49 12.18 -5.61
CA LEU A 104 -22.31 13.04 -5.61
C LEU A 104 -21.32 12.58 -6.68
N LEU A 105 -21.06 11.28 -6.76
CA LEU A 105 -20.24 10.66 -7.80
C LEU A 105 -20.77 11.00 -9.19
N LYS A 106 -22.08 10.91 -9.42
CA LYS A 106 -22.69 11.26 -10.71
C LYS A 106 -22.39 12.70 -11.15
N TYR A 107 -22.44 13.67 -10.24
CA TYR A 107 -22.07 15.05 -10.56
C TYR A 107 -20.57 15.18 -10.83
N ILE A 108 -19.73 14.49 -10.06
CA ILE A 108 -18.28 14.55 -10.25
C ILE A 108 -17.87 14.02 -11.62
N TYR A 109 -18.33 12.82 -11.98
CA TYR A 109 -18.01 12.19 -13.26
C TYR A 109 -18.53 12.97 -14.47
N LYS A 110 -19.63 13.73 -14.33
CA LYS A 110 -20.15 14.59 -15.40
C LYS A 110 -19.10 15.63 -15.85
N HIS A 111 -18.29 16.16 -14.93
CA HIS A 111 -17.32 17.21 -15.24
C HIS A 111 -16.05 16.69 -15.93
N LEU A 112 -15.86 15.37 -16.07
CA LEU A 112 -14.73 14.80 -16.83
C LEU A 112 -14.72 15.23 -18.31
N ARG A 113 -15.88 15.58 -18.88
CA ARG A 113 -15.97 16.04 -20.27
C ARG A 113 -15.96 17.56 -20.40
N GLU A 114 -15.88 18.29 -19.29
CA GLU A 114 -15.88 19.75 -19.30
C GLU A 114 -14.45 20.28 -19.42
N ARG A 115 -14.11 20.89 -20.56
CA ARG A 115 -12.74 21.33 -20.90
C ARG A 115 -12.04 22.12 -19.79
N GLU A 116 -12.77 23.01 -19.10
CA GLU A 116 -12.18 23.87 -18.06
C GLU A 116 -11.99 23.17 -16.70
N LEU A 117 -12.61 22.00 -16.49
CA LEU A 117 -12.56 21.24 -15.23
C LEU A 117 -11.83 19.90 -15.37
N CYS A 118 -11.76 19.35 -16.57
CA CYS A 118 -11.35 17.97 -16.84
C CYS A 118 -10.09 17.56 -16.08
N ASP A 119 -8.97 18.28 -16.24
CA ASP A 119 -7.70 17.98 -15.57
C ASP A 119 -7.78 18.01 -14.04
N THR A 120 -8.47 19.02 -13.49
CA THR A 120 -8.68 19.13 -12.04
C THR A 120 -9.54 17.98 -11.50
N VAL A 121 -10.55 17.57 -12.26
CA VAL A 121 -11.42 16.44 -11.90
C VAL A 121 -10.65 15.13 -12.01
N CYS A 122 -9.83 14.94 -13.06
CA CYS A 122 -9.00 13.75 -13.21
C CYS A 122 -8.03 13.59 -12.04
N THR A 123 -7.35 14.69 -11.66
CA THR A 123 -6.47 14.73 -10.49
C THR A 123 -7.25 14.35 -9.22
N PHE A 124 -8.39 15.00 -8.96
CA PHE A 124 -9.22 14.70 -7.79
C PHE A 124 -9.71 13.24 -7.75
N LEU A 125 -10.16 12.68 -8.88
CA LEU A 125 -10.60 11.30 -8.97
C LEU A 125 -9.48 10.31 -8.62
N GLY A 126 -8.29 10.55 -9.16
CA GLY A 126 -7.10 9.72 -8.95
C GLY A 126 -6.57 9.82 -7.53
N SER A 127 -6.34 11.04 -7.04
CA SER A 127 -5.87 11.31 -5.68
C SER A 127 -6.81 10.74 -4.62
N CYS A 128 -8.13 10.90 -4.81
CA CYS A 128 -9.13 10.38 -3.87
C CYS A 128 -9.50 8.91 -4.11
N LYS A 129 -8.94 8.26 -5.15
CA LYS A 129 -9.23 6.87 -5.57
C LYS A 129 -10.75 6.56 -5.57
N LEU A 130 -11.55 7.42 -6.21
CA LEU A 130 -13.02 7.30 -6.17
C LEU A 130 -13.53 6.00 -6.82
N PRO A 131 -14.66 5.43 -6.38
CA PRO A 131 -15.18 4.19 -6.97
C PRO A 131 -15.31 4.28 -8.50
N GLY A 132 -14.67 3.36 -9.23
CA GLY A 132 -14.69 3.28 -10.70
C GLY A 132 -13.78 4.26 -11.45
N TYR A 133 -12.90 4.99 -10.76
CA TYR A 133 -12.14 6.08 -11.38
C TYR A 133 -11.23 5.63 -12.53
N LYS A 134 -10.50 4.51 -12.38
CA LYS A 134 -9.55 4.04 -13.40
C LYS A 134 -10.24 3.81 -14.75
N GLN A 135 -11.39 3.13 -14.74
CA GLN A 135 -12.17 2.87 -15.96
C GLN A 135 -12.71 4.17 -16.58
N ALA A 136 -13.25 5.08 -15.76
CA ALA A 136 -13.74 6.37 -16.24
C ALA A 136 -12.62 7.24 -16.85
N LEU A 137 -11.42 7.20 -16.28
CA LEU A 137 -10.24 7.89 -16.79
C LEU A 137 -9.75 7.25 -18.09
N LEU A 138 -9.70 5.91 -18.19
CA LEU A 138 -9.36 5.23 -19.44
C LEU A 138 -10.35 5.60 -20.56
N GLU A 139 -11.65 5.54 -20.29
CA GLU A 139 -12.70 5.90 -21.26
C GLU A 139 -12.56 7.36 -21.74
N LEU A 140 -12.18 8.26 -20.84
CA LEU A 140 -11.85 9.63 -21.20
C LEU A 140 -10.61 9.69 -22.10
N LEU A 141 -9.53 8.97 -21.75
CA LEU A 141 -8.27 9.00 -22.50
C LEU A 141 -8.44 8.56 -23.95
N ILE A 142 -9.17 7.46 -24.18
CA ILE A 142 -9.43 6.88 -25.51
C ILE A 142 -10.57 7.58 -26.28
N SER A 143 -11.29 8.51 -25.65
CA SER A 143 -12.39 9.23 -26.30
C SER A 143 -11.87 10.23 -27.34
N GLN A 144 -12.53 10.29 -28.50
CA GLN A 144 -12.28 11.30 -29.54
C GLN A 144 -12.56 12.74 -29.06
N GLN A 145 -13.42 12.91 -28.04
CA GLN A 145 -13.78 14.22 -27.48
C GLN A 145 -12.96 14.58 -26.23
N ASN A 146 -11.80 13.95 -26.04
CA ASN A 146 -10.94 14.20 -24.89
C ASN A 146 -10.37 15.63 -24.91
N PRO A 147 -10.67 16.48 -23.91
CA PRO A 147 -10.22 17.87 -23.88
C PRO A 147 -8.79 18.05 -23.34
N LEU A 148 -8.13 16.99 -22.89
CA LEU A 148 -6.82 17.02 -22.25
C LEU A 148 -5.68 17.17 -23.27
N SER A 149 -4.63 17.92 -22.87
CA SER A 149 -3.36 17.94 -23.59
C SER A 149 -2.63 16.60 -23.48
N VAL A 150 -1.64 16.36 -24.35
CA VAL A 150 -0.80 15.15 -24.30
C VAL A 150 -0.13 15.00 -22.93
N GLU A 151 0.47 16.08 -22.41
CA GLU A 151 1.08 16.11 -21.08
C GLU A 151 0.10 15.70 -19.97
N GLN A 152 -1.15 16.18 -20.02
CA GLN A 152 -2.18 15.80 -19.05
C GLN A 152 -2.60 14.33 -19.19
N LYS A 153 -2.68 13.81 -20.43
CA LYS A 153 -2.95 12.39 -20.67
C LYS A 153 -1.83 11.52 -20.10
N THR A 154 -0.58 11.89 -20.36
CA THR A 154 0.60 11.21 -19.81
C THR A 154 0.56 11.19 -18.29
N LYS A 155 0.36 12.35 -17.65
CA LYS A 155 0.24 12.45 -16.18
C LYS A 155 -0.81 11.48 -15.64
N ILE A 156 -1.99 11.42 -16.27
CA ILE A 156 -3.07 10.53 -15.82
C ILE A 156 -2.69 9.06 -16.01
N ALA A 157 -2.13 8.71 -17.17
CA ALA A 157 -1.69 7.35 -17.45
C ALA A 157 -0.63 6.87 -16.46
N THR A 158 0.35 7.71 -16.16
CA THR A 158 1.49 7.38 -15.29
C THR A 158 1.12 7.31 -13.80
N TYR A 159 0.28 8.21 -13.30
CA TYR A 159 0.03 8.32 -11.86
C TYR A 159 -1.29 7.71 -11.38
N TYR A 160 -2.30 7.59 -12.25
CA TYR A 160 -3.65 7.20 -11.83
C TYR A 160 -4.18 5.94 -12.50
N LEU A 161 -3.61 5.53 -13.63
CA LEU A 161 -3.96 4.27 -14.30
C LEU A 161 -3.05 3.05 -14.05
N PRO A 162 -1.89 3.11 -13.36
CA PRO A 162 -1.16 1.88 -13.01
C PRO A 162 -2.06 0.87 -12.30
N GLY A 163 -1.96 -0.41 -12.64
CA GLY A 163 -2.79 -1.48 -12.08
C GLY A 163 -4.25 -1.42 -12.56
N LEU A 164 -4.53 -0.89 -13.74
CA LEU A 164 -5.86 -0.97 -14.33
C LEU A 164 -6.17 -2.44 -14.67
N LYS A 165 -7.26 -2.97 -14.08
CA LYS A 165 -7.74 -4.32 -14.36
C LYS A 165 -8.61 -4.36 -15.62
N GLU A 166 -8.62 -5.53 -16.25
CA GLU A 166 -9.59 -5.89 -17.30
C GLU A 166 -9.58 -4.95 -18.51
N LEU A 167 -8.39 -4.61 -19.02
CA LEU A 167 -8.29 -3.92 -20.30
C LEU A 167 -8.94 -4.80 -21.38
N HIS A 168 -10.15 -4.42 -21.81
CA HIS A 168 -10.95 -5.23 -22.73
C HIS A 168 -10.29 -5.27 -24.11
N SER A 169 -10.45 -6.37 -24.85
CA SER A 169 -9.88 -6.50 -26.19
C SER A 169 -10.26 -5.37 -27.15
N SER A 170 -11.44 -4.74 -26.97
CA SER A 170 -11.84 -3.54 -27.72
C SER A 170 -11.00 -2.31 -27.37
N GLN A 171 -10.65 -2.13 -26.09
CA GLN A 171 -9.80 -1.03 -25.62
C GLN A 171 -8.34 -1.26 -26.05
N ILE A 172 -7.84 -2.51 -25.94
CA ILE A 172 -6.51 -2.89 -26.46
C ILE A 172 -6.42 -2.56 -27.95
N LYS A 173 -7.41 -2.99 -28.73
CA LYS A 173 -7.48 -2.69 -30.16
C LYS A 173 -7.50 -1.18 -30.43
N GLN A 174 -8.30 -0.42 -29.69
CA GLN A 174 -8.37 1.03 -29.87
C GLN A 174 -7.03 1.71 -29.54
N LEU A 175 -6.37 1.32 -28.45
CA LEU A 175 -5.05 1.81 -28.10
C LEU A 175 -4.00 1.43 -29.15
N LYS A 176 -4.05 0.20 -29.69
CA LYS A 176 -3.21 -0.23 -30.81
C LYS A 176 -3.41 0.66 -32.04
N ASP A 177 -4.65 0.85 -32.47
CA ASP A 177 -4.99 1.65 -33.64
C ASP A 177 -4.52 3.11 -33.46
N MET A 178 -4.62 3.65 -32.24
CA MET A 178 -4.14 4.99 -31.91
C MET A 178 -2.61 5.08 -31.81
N LEU A 179 -1.92 4.01 -31.43
CA LEU A 179 -0.47 3.99 -31.22
C LEU A 179 0.33 3.71 -32.51
N ILE A 180 -0.14 2.76 -33.32
CA ILE A 180 0.60 2.27 -34.50
C ILE A 180 -0.25 2.18 -35.78
N GLY A 181 -1.52 2.57 -35.74
CA GLY A 181 -2.37 2.62 -36.94
C GLY A 181 -1.93 3.63 -38.00
N GLU A 182 -2.66 3.67 -39.11
CA GLU A 182 -2.38 4.57 -40.25
C GLU A 182 -2.52 6.05 -39.88
N GLU A 183 -3.44 6.38 -38.98
CA GLU A 183 -3.70 7.74 -38.48
C GLU A 183 -3.08 8.00 -37.10
N ALA A 184 -2.06 7.22 -36.71
CA ALA A 184 -1.38 7.41 -35.44
C ALA A 184 -0.78 8.83 -35.33
N PRO A 185 -0.83 9.47 -34.14
CA PRO A 185 -0.21 10.76 -33.92
C PRO A 185 1.33 10.66 -33.99
N PRO A 186 2.06 11.78 -33.94
CA PRO A 186 3.52 11.76 -33.83
C PRO A 186 4.01 11.00 -32.59
N GLU A 187 5.21 10.43 -32.66
CA GLU A 187 5.80 9.57 -31.61
C GLU A 187 5.86 10.24 -30.23
N GLU A 188 6.07 11.56 -30.21
CA GLU A 188 6.06 12.40 -29.01
C GLU A 188 4.76 12.28 -28.19
N GLN A 189 3.66 11.81 -28.80
CA GLN A 189 2.36 11.68 -28.14
C GLN A 189 2.03 10.24 -27.70
N HIS A 190 2.96 9.30 -27.89
CA HIS A 190 2.72 7.88 -27.65
C HIS A 190 2.78 7.48 -26.18
N GLU A 191 3.47 8.26 -25.35
CA GLU A 191 3.82 7.91 -23.97
C GLU A 191 2.62 7.43 -23.14
N TRP A 192 1.52 8.18 -23.14
CA TRP A 192 0.35 7.83 -22.33
C TRP A 192 -0.29 6.51 -22.76
N MET A 193 -0.27 6.18 -24.06
CA MET A 193 -0.79 4.91 -24.58
C MET A 193 0.10 3.75 -24.15
N ILE A 194 1.42 3.95 -24.23
CA ILE A 194 2.41 2.98 -23.78
C ILE A 194 2.28 2.73 -22.28
N ASN A 195 2.14 3.77 -21.47
CA ASN A 195 1.95 3.64 -20.02
C ASN A 195 0.68 2.85 -19.68
N VAL A 196 -0.45 3.12 -20.35
CA VAL A 196 -1.69 2.36 -20.14
C VAL A 196 -1.50 0.88 -20.50
N LEU A 197 -0.87 0.57 -21.65
CA LEU A 197 -0.66 -0.81 -22.09
C LEU A 197 0.34 -1.55 -21.19
N ALA A 198 1.44 -0.91 -20.82
CA ALA A 198 2.53 -1.54 -20.06
C ALA A 198 2.20 -1.76 -18.58
N GLN A 199 1.30 -0.96 -18.00
CA GLN A 199 1.02 -0.96 -16.55
C GLN A 199 -0.37 -1.51 -16.21
N ALA A 200 -1.12 -2.02 -17.19
CA ALA A 200 -2.37 -2.73 -16.93
C ALA A 200 -2.12 -4.12 -16.33
N VAL A 201 -3.06 -4.62 -15.53
CA VAL A 201 -3.06 -6.00 -15.03
C VAL A 201 -3.64 -6.89 -16.12
N LEU A 202 -2.81 -7.78 -16.67
CA LEU A 202 -3.13 -8.53 -17.87
C LEU A 202 -3.37 -10.01 -17.58
N THR A 203 -4.47 -10.54 -18.12
CA THR A 203 -4.70 -12.00 -18.22
C THR A 203 -4.02 -12.62 -19.43
N LYS A 204 -3.68 -11.82 -20.45
CA LYS A 204 -3.03 -12.23 -21.71
C LYS A 204 -1.95 -11.23 -22.12
N PRO A 205 -0.76 -11.26 -21.51
CA PRO A 205 0.32 -10.33 -21.84
C PRO A 205 0.79 -10.42 -23.30
N GLU A 206 0.56 -11.55 -23.97
CA GLU A 206 0.99 -11.79 -25.36
C GLU A 206 0.33 -10.84 -26.36
N GLU A 207 -0.91 -10.40 -26.11
CA GLU A 207 -1.62 -9.45 -26.98
C GLU A 207 -0.91 -8.08 -26.99
N ILE A 208 -0.41 -7.64 -25.82
CA ILE A 208 0.31 -6.38 -25.68
C ILE A 208 1.78 -6.52 -26.11
N LEU A 209 2.39 -7.68 -25.87
CA LEU A 209 3.73 -7.99 -26.37
C LEU A 209 3.80 -7.83 -27.89
N ALA A 210 2.82 -8.38 -28.63
CA ALA A 210 2.75 -8.24 -30.09
C ALA A 210 2.58 -6.78 -30.56
N ILE A 211 1.88 -5.95 -29.77
CA ILE A 211 1.76 -4.50 -30.06
C ILE A 211 3.11 -3.81 -29.89
N PHE A 212 3.85 -4.14 -28.82
CA PHE A 212 5.17 -3.57 -28.60
C PHE A 212 6.21 -4.05 -29.60
N ASP A 213 6.14 -5.29 -30.08
CA ASP A 213 6.99 -5.78 -31.17
C ASP A 213 6.76 -4.96 -32.45
N GLU A 214 5.50 -4.80 -32.87
CA GLU A 214 5.14 -3.99 -34.04
C GLU A 214 5.54 -2.51 -33.86
N TYR A 215 5.40 -1.98 -32.64
CA TYR A 215 5.84 -0.64 -32.28
C TYR A 215 7.35 -0.46 -32.45
N LEU A 216 8.15 -1.41 -31.95
CA LEU A 216 9.61 -1.38 -32.02
C LEU A 216 10.12 -1.59 -33.44
N GLU A 217 9.41 -2.35 -34.27
CA GLU A 217 9.70 -2.48 -35.71
C GLU A 217 9.42 -1.18 -36.48
N LYS A 218 8.32 -0.48 -36.17
CA LYS A 218 7.90 0.76 -36.85
C LYS A 218 8.69 1.98 -36.40
N TYR A 219 9.05 2.03 -35.12
CA TYR A 219 9.85 3.09 -34.51
C TYR A 219 11.18 2.52 -33.99
N PRO A 220 12.02 1.96 -34.90
CA PRO A 220 13.27 1.32 -34.54
C PRO A 220 14.19 2.37 -33.92
N TYR A 221 14.64 2.09 -32.70
CA TYR A 221 15.41 3.06 -31.94
C TYR A 221 16.65 2.40 -31.33
N HIS A 222 17.72 3.19 -31.29
CA HIS A 222 18.84 2.97 -30.40
C HIS A 222 18.38 3.38 -29.02
N PHE A 223 18.23 2.44 -28.09
CA PHE A 223 18.02 2.83 -26.70
C PHE A 223 19.19 3.76 -26.31
N LEU A 224 18.83 5.01 -26.01
CA LEU A 224 19.54 5.97 -25.18
C LEU A 224 20.89 6.48 -25.71
N SER A 225 20.87 7.69 -26.28
CA SER A 225 22.08 8.51 -26.34
C SER A 225 22.46 8.97 -24.91
N GLU A 226 23.76 9.06 -24.60
CA GLU A 226 24.24 9.54 -23.29
C GLU A 226 23.64 10.92 -22.90
N GLU A 227 23.24 11.73 -23.89
CA GLU A 227 22.69 13.08 -23.68
C GLU A 227 21.22 13.09 -23.21
N GLU A 228 20.42 12.07 -23.55
CA GLU A 228 18.99 12.00 -23.17
C GLU A 228 18.80 11.55 -21.72
N PHE A 229 19.74 10.77 -21.18
CA PHE A 229 19.73 10.34 -19.77
C PHE A 229 20.09 11.47 -18.78
N HIS A 230 20.71 12.56 -19.28
CA HIS A 230 21.22 13.65 -18.45
C HIS A 230 20.25 14.82 -18.28
N LYS A 231 19.24 14.93 -19.14
CA LYS A 231 18.14 15.87 -18.92
C LYS A 231 17.20 15.25 -17.88
N LYS A 232 16.69 16.07 -16.97
CA LYS A 232 15.57 15.71 -16.09
C LYS A 232 14.28 15.52 -16.91
N ASP A 233 14.34 14.78 -18.01
CA ASP A 233 13.19 14.54 -18.88
C ASP A 233 12.56 13.19 -18.53
N PRO A 234 11.31 13.19 -18.07
CA PRO A 234 10.49 12.00 -17.94
C PRO A 234 10.18 11.33 -19.29
N GLU A 235 10.60 11.92 -20.42
CA GLU A 235 10.28 11.51 -21.79
C GLU A 235 11.00 10.23 -22.28
N ASN A 236 11.29 9.26 -21.40
CA ASN A 236 11.67 7.94 -21.87
C ASN A 236 10.40 7.10 -22.08
N ASN A 237 9.66 7.43 -23.14
CA ASN A 237 8.41 6.78 -23.54
C ASN A 237 8.55 5.26 -23.73
N LYS A 238 9.79 4.74 -23.81
CA LYS A 238 10.11 3.34 -24.02
C LYS A 238 10.58 2.61 -22.75
N ARG A 239 10.83 3.30 -21.62
CA ARG A 239 11.09 2.66 -20.31
C ARG A 239 9.97 1.71 -19.89
N PRO A 240 8.67 2.09 -19.99
CA PRO A 240 7.58 1.16 -19.69
C PRO A 240 7.58 -0.07 -20.59
N ILE A 241 7.96 0.07 -21.87
CA ILE A 241 8.11 -1.07 -22.79
C ILE A 241 9.23 -1.99 -22.31
N LEU A 242 10.40 -1.45 -21.94
CA LEU A 242 11.51 -2.27 -21.43
C LEU A 242 11.13 -3.05 -20.17
N LEU A 243 10.45 -2.41 -19.21
CA LEU A 243 9.97 -3.08 -18.01
C LEU A 243 8.94 -4.16 -18.35
N PHE A 244 8.07 -3.89 -19.32
CA PHE A 244 7.12 -4.87 -19.81
C PHE A 244 7.83 -6.08 -20.45
N LEU A 245 8.84 -5.84 -21.29
CA LEU A 245 9.66 -6.90 -21.89
C LEU A 245 10.49 -7.66 -20.86
N ALA A 246 11.02 -6.99 -19.85
CA ALA A 246 11.70 -7.63 -18.73
C ALA A 246 10.75 -8.62 -18.01
N LYS A 247 9.49 -8.21 -17.78
CA LYS A 247 8.47 -9.03 -17.12
C LYS A 247 7.93 -10.16 -18.00
N TYR A 248 7.62 -9.90 -19.27
CA TYR A 248 6.84 -10.81 -20.14
C TYR A 248 7.54 -11.22 -21.44
N GLY A 249 8.65 -10.59 -21.80
CA GLY A 249 9.37 -10.84 -23.03
C GLY A 249 9.93 -12.27 -23.14
N GLN A 250 10.12 -12.70 -24.38
CA GLN A 250 10.72 -13.99 -24.75
C GLN A 250 12.16 -13.84 -25.26
N ALA A 251 12.81 -14.95 -25.62
CA ALA A 251 14.21 -15.01 -26.08
C ALA A 251 14.56 -14.00 -27.19
N GLN A 252 13.63 -13.72 -28.11
CA GLN A 252 13.82 -12.73 -29.18
C GLN A 252 14.08 -11.30 -28.66
N HIS A 253 13.62 -10.96 -27.45
CA HIS A 253 13.80 -9.64 -26.83
C HIS A 253 15.06 -9.55 -25.96
N LEU A 254 15.83 -10.64 -25.82
CA LEU A 254 16.98 -10.71 -24.91
C LEU A 254 17.98 -9.57 -25.12
N SER A 255 18.31 -9.28 -26.38
CA SER A 255 19.24 -8.20 -26.71
C SER A 255 18.76 -6.84 -26.20
N LEU A 256 17.45 -6.60 -26.26
CA LEU A 256 16.85 -5.32 -25.87
C LEU A 256 16.78 -5.18 -24.35
N ILE A 257 16.35 -6.25 -23.68
CA ILE A 257 16.30 -6.31 -22.21
C ILE A 257 17.72 -6.13 -21.65
N LYS A 258 18.72 -6.79 -22.25
CA LYS A 258 20.12 -6.67 -21.85
C LYS A 258 20.62 -5.23 -22.02
N GLN A 259 20.33 -4.57 -23.13
CA GLN A 259 20.74 -3.19 -23.37
C GLN A 259 20.13 -2.24 -22.32
N GLY A 260 18.82 -2.31 -22.09
CA GLY A 260 18.15 -1.47 -21.11
C GLY A 260 18.69 -1.69 -19.68
N MET A 261 18.99 -2.94 -19.34
CA MET A 261 19.62 -3.31 -18.08
C MET A 261 21.05 -2.75 -17.94
N GLU A 262 21.90 -2.87 -18.97
CA GLU A 262 23.25 -2.31 -18.99
C GLU A 262 23.25 -0.78 -18.81
N GLU A 263 22.29 -0.10 -19.40
CA GLU A 263 22.12 1.36 -19.29
C GLU A 263 21.64 1.78 -17.89
N ALA A 264 20.66 1.07 -17.33
CA ALA A 264 20.20 1.31 -15.97
C ALA A 264 21.33 1.14 -14.95
N VAL A 265 22.13 0.08 -15.08
CA VAL A 265 23.30 -0.16 -14.23
C VAL A 265 24.34 0.96 -14.38
N ARG A 266 24.63 1.39 -15.62
CA ARG A 266 25.57 2.49 -15.87
C ARG A 266 25.11 3.78 -15.21
N TYR A 267 23.81 4.08 -15.28
CA TYR A 267 23.24 5.27 -14.66
C TYR A 267 23.30 5.19 -13.13
N TYR A 268 22.95 4.04 -12.54
CA TYR A 268 23.08 3.80 -11.11
C TYR A 268 24.52 4.01 -10.63
N VAL A 269 25.50 3.44 -11.32
CA VAL A 269 26.93 3.61 -10.97
C VAL A 269 27.35 5.08 -11.06
N ALA A 270 26.82 5.83 -12.03
CA ALA A 270 27.17 7.24 -12.23
C ALA A 270 26.48 8.21 -11.26
N LYS A 271 25.27 7.90 -10.77
CA LYS A 271 24.42 8.84 -10.03
C LYS A 271 23.93 8.36 -8.66
N SER A 272 24.11 7.07 -8.35
CA SER A 272 23.51 6.41 -7.18
C SER A 272 21.99 6.59 -7.11
N ILE A 273 21.34 6.65 -8.28
CA ILE A 273 19.88 6.72 -8.41
C ILE A 273 19.45 5.38 -9.00
N ASP A 274 18.61 4.66 -8.28
CA ASP A 274 18.01 3.43 -8.78
C ASP A 274 17.05 3.75 -9.94
N TYR A 275 17.28 3.08 -11.06
CA TYR A 275 16.54 3.25 -12.31
C TYR A 275 15.98 1.88 -12.73
N ASP A 276 15.20 1.29 -11.83
CA ASP A 276 14.64 -0.07 -11.93
C ASP A 276 15.69 -1.15 -12.17
N CYS A 277 16.88 -0.99 -11.57
CA CYS A 277 17.99 -1.93 -11.78
C CYS A 277 17.55 -3.35 -11.42
N GLU A 278 16.84 -3.53 -10.30
CA GLU A 278 16.35 -4.85 -9.87
C GLU A 278 15.42 -5.47 -10.93
N ALA A 279 14.40 -4.75 -11.39
CA ALA A 279 13.42 -5.28 -12.34
C ALA A 279 14.07 -5.68 -13.68
N LEU A 280 15.00 -4.87 -14.18
CA LEU A 280 15.70 -5.12 -15.44
C LEU A 280 16.74 -6.25 -15.31
N ILE A 281 17.45 -6.35 -14.18
CA ILE A 281 18.38 -7.45 -13.89
C ILE A 281 17.63 -8.78 -13.80
N LEU A 282 16.53 -8.83 -13.03
CA LEU A 282 15.72 -10.04 -12.90
C LEU A 282 15.07 -10.43 -14.24
N GLY A 283 14.59 -9.45 -15.01
CA GLY A 283 14.06 -9.70 -16.35
C GLY A 283 15.09 -10.21 -17.35
N TYR A 284 16.32 -9.69 -17.33
CA TYR A 284 17.43 -10.21 -18.14
C TYR A 284 17.72 -11.66 -17.77
N VAL A 285 17.84 -11.96 -16.48
CA VAL A 285 18.10 -13.30 -15.98
C VAL A 285 17.00 -14.29 -16.35
N ARG A 286 15.73 -13.89 -16.23
CA ARG A 286 14.58 -14.73 -16.61
C ARG A 286 14.68 -15.21 -18.06
N VAL A 287 15.20 -14.39 -18.97
CA VAL A 287 15.30 -14.70 -20.40
C VAL A 287 16.63 -15.37 -20.75
N ALA A 288 17.74 -14.92 -20.16
CA ALA A 288 19.08 -15.44 -20.43
C ALA A 288 19.40 -16.75 -19.68
N GLY A 289 18.73 -17.00 -18.56
CA GLY A 289 19.02 -18.08 -17.62
C GLY A 289 20.48 -18.05 -17.16
N TYR A 290 21.12 -19.22 -17.18
CA TYR A 290 22.49 -19.43 -16.73
C TYR A 290 23.54 -18.64 -17.53
N GLU A 291 23.24 -18.25 -18.77
CA GLU A 291 24.15 -17.42 -19.58
C GLU A 291 24.33 -15.99 -19.02
N ALA A 292 23.47 -15.55 -18.09
CA ALA A 292 23.59 -14.27 -17.43
C ALA A 292 24.77 -14.17 -16.44
N ILE A 293 25.20 -15.29 -15.86
CA ILE A 293 26.14 -15.35 -14.72
C ILE A 293 27.43 -14.54 -14.94
N PRO A 294 28.14 -14.65 -16.09
CA PRO A 294 29.39 -13.90 -16.28
C PRO A 294 29.19 -12.39 -16.21
N TYR A 295 28.10 -11.87 -16.77
CA TYR A 295 27.79 -10.45 -16.72
C TYR A 295 27.37 -10.01 -15.31
N LEU A 296 26.52 -10.79 -14.62
CA LEU A 296 26.13 -10.52 -13.24
C LEU A 296 27.34 -10.36 -12.32
N LYS A 297 28.38 -11.20 -12.46
CA LYS A 297 29.63 -11.07 -11.71
C LYS A 297 30.33 -9.73 -11.94
N THR A 298 30.21 -9.12 -13.11
CA THR A 298 30.82 -7.81 -13.41
C THR A 298 30.12 -6.65 -12.69
N ILE A 299 28.82 -6.76 -12.45
CA ILE A 299 28.01 -5.69 -11.84
C ILE A 299 27.78 -5.88 -10.33
N TYR A 300 28.03 -7.09 -9.80
CA TYR A 300 27.90 -7.45 -8.38
C TYR A 300 28.50 -6.41 -7.40
N PRO A 301 29.71 -5.84 -7.60
CA PRO A 301 30.29 -4.91 -6.63
C PRO A 301 29.42 -3.67 -6.37
N ASN A 302 28.61 -3.27 -7.34
CA ASN A 302 27.78 -2.06 -7.28
C ASN A 302 26.34 -2.36 -6.84
N LEU A 303 25.82 -3.55 -7.14
CA LEU A 303 24.41 -3.92 -6.98
C LEU A 303 24.28 -5.27 -6.26
N LYS A 304 24.89 -5.38 -5.08
CA LYS A 304 25.08 -6.67 -4.39
C LYS A 304 23.77 -7.41 -4.14
N LYS A 305 22.77 -6.72 -3.60
CA LYS A 305 21.48 -7.30 -3.21
C LYS A 305 20.72 -7.81 -4.43
N GLU A 306 20.58 -6.97 -5.45
CA GLU A 306 19.85 -7.25 -6.68
C GLU A 306 20.51 -8.40 -7.44
N VAL A 307 21.85 -8.39 -7.52
CA VAL A 307 22.63 -9.41 -8.24
C VAL A 307 22.61 -10.76 -7.52
N VAL A 308 22.61 -10.80 -6.18
CA VAL A 308 22.49 -12.08 -5.44
C VAL A 308 21.15 -12.76 -5.71
N LYS A 309 20.05 -12.01 -5.69
CA LYS A 309 18.74 -12.54 -6.09
C LYS A 309 18.77 -13.07 -7.52
N ALA A 310 19.40 -12.32 -8.43
CA ALA A 310 19.55 -12.73 -9.82
C ALA A 310 20.42 -13.99 -10.00
N PHE A 311 21.44 -14.23 -9.17
CA PHE A 311 22.19 -15.48 -9.22
C PHE A 311 21.31 -16.69 -8.89
N GLY A 312 20.45 -16.57 -7.87
CA GLY A 312 19.47 -17.59 -7.50
C GLY A 312 18.58 -17.99 -8.67
N LEU A 313 18.01 -17.00 -9.37
CA LEU A 313 17.16 -17.22 -10.53
C LEU A 313 17.93 -17.74 -11.76
N ALA A 314 19.14 -17.24 -12.01
CA ALA A 314 19.93 -17.60 -13.19
C ALA A 314 20.43 -19.05 -13.15
N ALA A 315 20.74 -19.53 -11.94
CA ALA A 315 21.34 -20.84 -11.71
C ALA A 315 20.41 -21.77 -10.92
N GLU A 316 19.10 -21.53 -10.96
CA GLU A 316 18.08 -22.33 -10.29
C GLU A 316 18.23 -23.82 -10.63
N ASN A 317 18.33 -24.65 -9.58
CA ASN A 317 18.49 -26.11 -9.64
C ASN A 317 19.71 -26.61 -10.47
N THR A 318 20.71 -25.77 -10.71
CA THR A 318 21.92 -26.17 -11.47
C THR A 318 22.95 -26.90 -10.62
N GLN A 319 22.86 -26.79 -9.29
CA GLN A 319 23.85 -27.32 -8.34
C GLN A 319 25.27 -26.80 -8.59
N ASP A 320 25.40 -25.54 -9.03
CA ASP A 320 26.68 -24.90 -9.29
C ASP A 320 27.40 -24.52 -7.99
N GLU A 321 28.10 -25.50 -7.41
CA GLU A 321 28.91 -25.32 -6.20
C GLU A 321 29.96 -24.21 -6.38
N ALA A 322 30.54 -24.05 -7.57
CA ALA A 322 31.56 -23.05 -7.83
C ALA A 322 30.98 -21.62 -7.76
N LEU A 323 29.74 -21.42 -8.24
CA LEU A 323 29.02 -20.17 -8.06
C LEU A 323 28.67 -19.92 -6.60
N VAL A 324 28.19 -20.94 -5.87
CA VAL A 324 27.88 -20.81 -4.43
C VAL A 324 29.13 -20.38 -3.65
N GLN A 325 30.26 -21.06 -3.84
CA GLN A 325 31.51 -20.70 -3.18
C GLN A 325 31.99 -19.30 -3.58
N TRP A 326 31.80 -18.91 -4.84
CA TRP A 326 32.11 -17.54 -5.28
C TRP A 326 31.25 -16.50 -4.56
N ILE A 327 29.93 -16.74 -4.40
CA ILE A 327 29.04 -15.84 -3.67
C ILE A 327 29.46 -15.78 -2.20
N LEU A 328 29.61 -16.92 -1.53
CA LEU A 328 29.99 -17.01 -0.12
C LEU A 328 31.30 -16.28 0.18
N ALA A 329 32.31 -16.40 -0.67
CA ALA A 329 33.60 -15.71 -0.52
C ALA A 329 33.48 -14.18 -0.47
N HIS A 330 32.43 -13.59 -1.08
CA HIS A 330 32.19 -12.15 -1.00
C HIS A 330 31.48 -11.69 0.29
N TYR A 331 31.01 -12.65 1.09
CA TYR A 331 30.32 -12.44 2.36
C TYR A 331 31.15 -12.92 3.57
N GLU A 332 32.23 -13.66 3.34
CA GLU A 332 33.18 -14.06 4.38
C GLU A 332 33.73 -12.83 5.14
N GLY A 333 33.75 -12.93 6.48
CA GLY A 333 34.29 -11.89 7.36
C GLY A 333 33.44 -10.62 7.47
N LYS A 334 32.26 -10.56 6.83
CA LYS A 334 31.35 -9.42 6.96
C LYS A 334 30.83 -9.30 8.39
N LYS A 335 31.24 -8.23 9.09
CA LYS A 335 30.89 -7.98 10.49
C LYS A 335 29.48 -7.42 10.69
N TYR A 336 28.96 -6.70 9.70
CA TYR A 336 27.66 -6.05 9.74
C TYR A 336 26.86 -6.42 8.51
N TRP A 337 25.65 -6.91 8.75
CA TRP A 337 24.69 -7.28 7.71
C TRP A 337 23.54 -6.31 7.76
N GLU A 338 23.02 -5.93 6.60
CA GLU A 338 21.68 -5.34 6.56
C GLU A 338 20.67 -6.42 6.95
N TYR A 339 19.55 -6.02 7.57
CA TYR A 339 18.64 -6.93 8.27
C TYR A 339 18.22 -8.16 7.44
N GLN A 340 17.90 -7.97 6.16
CA GLN A 340 17.43 -9.05 5.26
C GLN A 340 18.51 -9.62 4.32
N GLU A 341 19.73 -9.07 4.30
CA GLU A 341 20.74 -9.43 3.28
C GLU A 341 21.18 -10.90 3.37
N LYS A 342 21.34 -11.41 4.60
CA LYS A 342 21.64 -12.84 4.86
C LYS A 342 20.50 -13.77 4.40
N PHE A 343 19.25 -13.31 4.47
CA PHE A 343 18.09 -14.11 4.06
C PHE A 343 18.02 -14.24 2.54
N TYR A 344 18.25 -13.15 1.79
CA TYR A 344 18.31 -13.22 0.33
C TYR A 344 19.50 -14.05 -0.17
N LEU A 345 20.63 -14.00 0.54
CA LEU A 345 21.75 -14.87 0.27
C LEU A 345 21.37 -16.35 0.45
N THR A 346 20.71 -16.70 1.55
CA THR A 346 20.23 -18.06 1.79
C THR A 346 19.26 -18.52 0.70
N ILE A 347 18.27 -17.69 0.32
CA ILE A 347 17.35 -18.02 -0.79
C ILE A 347 18.12 -18.29 -2.08
N ALA A 348 19.05 -17.41 -2.46
CA ALA A 348 19.78 -17.56 -3.70
C ALA A 348 20.58 -18.88 -3.72
N ILE A 349 21.22 -19.23 -2.60
CA ILE A 349 21.97 -20.49 -2.48
C ILE A 349 21.03 -21.71 -2.53
N GLN A 350 19.89 -21.66 -1.82
CA GLN A 350 18.87 -22.71 -1.86
C GLN A 350 18.32 -22.92 -3.27
N GLN A 351 18.03 -21.83 -3.99
CA GLN A 351 17.60 -21.87 -5.39
C GLN A 351 18.67 -22.49 -6.29
N ILE A 352 19.95 -22.11 -6.14
CA ILE A 352 21.04 -22.69 -6.95
C ILE A 352 21.18 -24.20 -6.69
N MET A 353 21.15 -24.59 -5.42
CA MET A 353 21.39 -25.97 -4.99
C MET A 353 20.15 -26.86 -5.13
N GLY A 354 18.96 -26.28 -5.28
CA GLY A 354 17.69 -27.01 -5.33
C GLY A 354 17.37 -27.73 -4.02
N THR A 355 17.60 -27.06 -2.90
CA THR A 355 17.41 -27.62 -1.54
C THR A 355 16.78 -26.61 -0.60
N ASP A 356 16.01 -27.10 0.38
CA ASP A 356 15.49 -26.31 1.50
C ASP A 356 16.48 -26.27 2.69
N ASP A 357 17.65 -26.90 2.54
CA ASP A 357 18.70 -26.87 3.54
C ASP A 357 19.39 -25.50 3.61
N ILE A 358 19.87 -25.12 4.80
CA ILE A 358 20.63 -23.90 5.02
C ILE A 358 22.08 -24.17 5.41
N GLU A 359 22.56 -25.43 5.37
CA GLU A 359 23.93 -25.86 5.72
C GLU A 359 25.01 -24.89 5.20
N GLU A 360 24.97 -24.54 3.91
CA GLU A 360 25.94 -23.63 3.25
C GLU A 360 25.94 -22.20 3.84
N THR A 361 24.85 -21.79 4.49
CA THR A 361 24.70 -20.46 5.09
C THR A 361 24.59 -20.49 6.62
N ALA A 362 24.64 -21.67 7.23
CA ALA A 362 24.48 -21.89 8.67
C ALA A 362 25.42 -21.02 9.52
N GLN A 363 26.65 -20.80 9.02
CA GLN A 363 27.66 -19.97 9.68
C GLN A 363 27.25 -18.50 9.89
N PHE A 364 26.28 -17.99 9.12
CA PHE A 364 25.76 -16.63 9.26
C PHE A 364 24.68 -16.50 10.35
N TYR A 365 24.21 -17.62 10.89
CA TYR A 365 23.19 -17.70 11.92
C TYR A 365 23.83 -18.25 13.22
N THR A 366 24.56 -17.42 13.95
CA THR A 366 25.36 -17.89 15.10
C THR A 366 24.56 -18.01 16.40
N THR A 367 23.30 -17.58 16.41
CA THR A 367 22.42 -17.60 17.59
C THR A 367 21.15 -18.39 17.30
N GLU A 368 20.60 -19.05 18.31
CA GLU A 368 19.30 -19.73 18.22
C GLU A 368 18.19 -18.80 17.71
N LYS A 369 18.17 -17.55 18.19
CA LYS A 369 17.27 -16.51 17.69
C LYS A 369 17.37 -16.32 16.18
N SER A 370 18.59 -16.13 15.67
CA SER A 370 18.81 -15.94 14.23
C SER A 370 18.48 -17.17 13.39
N TRP A 371 18.63 -18.38 13.96
CA TRP A 371 18.21 -19.64 13.33
C TRP A 371 16.69 -19.73 13.23
N THR A 372 15.97 -19.37 14.29
CA THR A 372 14.51 -19.35 14.30
C THR A 372 13.97 -18.31 13.30
N GLU A 373 14.57 -17.12 13.26
CA GLU A 373 14.19 -16.07 12.29
C GLU A 373 14.33 -16.53 10.84
N VAL A 374 15.46 -17.12 10.45
CA VAL A 374 15.65 -17.60 9.06
C VAL A 374 14.70 -18.74 8.72
N LYS A 375 14.50 -19.71 9.62
CA LYS A 375 13.57 -20.83 9.38
C LYS A 375 12.14 -20.34 9.13
N LYS A 376 11.67 -19.36 9.92
CA LYS A 376 10.34 -18.74 9.73
C LYS A 376 10.25 -18.02 8.39
N PHE A 377 11.26 -17.22 8.06
CA PHE A 377 11.30 -16.51 6.79
C PHE A 377 11.25 -17.49 5.60
N LEU A 378 12.08 -18.54 5.62
CA LEU A 378 12.13 -19.54 4.55
C LEU A 378 10.84 -20.36 4.41
N LYS A 379 10.16 -20.65 5.52
CA LYS A 379 8.85 -21.34 5.51
C LYS A 379 7.83 -20.63 4.61
N TYR A 380 7.91 -19.30 4.51
CA TYR A 380 6.92 -18.47 3.83
C TYR A 380 7.40 -17.82 2.54
N VAL A 381 8.70 -17.66 2.33
CA VAL A 381 9.20 -16.95 1.14
C VAL A 381 8.97 -17.69 -0.18
N HIS A 382 8.86 -19.02 -0.12
CA HIS A 382 8.53 -19.85 -1.27
C HIS A 382 7.03 -20.11 -1.45
N LYS A 383 6.19 -19.62 -0.52
CA LYS A 383 4.75 -19.79 -0.59
C LYS A 383 4.17 -18.89 -1.67
N THR A 384 3.26 -19.46 -2.46
CA THR A 384 2.39 -18.69 -3.35
C THR A 384 1.51 -17.73 -2.55
N ASP A 385 0.99 -16.70 -3.23
CA ASP A 385 0.12 -15.73 -2.58
C ASP A 385 -1.16 -16.41 -2.04
N GLU A 386 -1.68 -17.40 -2.77
CA GLU A 386 -2.81 -18.23 -2.36
C GLU A 386 -2.49 -19.09 -1.13
N GLU A 387 -1.30 -19.67 -1.05
CA GLU A 387 -0.88 -20.43 0.14
C GLU A 387 -0.75 -19.53 1.38
N LEU A 388 -0.30 -18.28 1.21
CA LEU A 388 -0.26 -17.31 2.31
C LEU A 388 -1.67 -16.89 2.74
N VAL A 389 -2.57 -16.66 1.79
CA VAL A 389 -3.99 -16.40 2.09
C VAL A 389 -4.60 -17.57 2.86
N GLU A 390 -4.33 -18.82 2.45
CA GLU A 390 -4.84 -20.01 3.13
C GLU A 390 -4.27 -20.15 4.56
N ALA A 391 -2.99 -19.84 4.76
CA ALA A 391 -2.38 -19.81 6.09
C ALA A 391 -3.08 -18.78 7.00
N LEU A 392 -3.35 -17.57 6.49
CA LEU A 392 -4.02 -16.51 7.24
C LEU A 392 -5.51 -16.83 7.50
N ARG A 393 -6.20 -17.51 6.57
CA ARG A 393 -7.57 -18.02 6.78
C ARG A 393 -7.62 -19.13 7.82
N THR A 394 -6.65 -20.04 7.82
CA THR A 394 -6.52 -21.09 8.85
C THR A 394 -6.32 -20.50 10.25
N MET A 395 -5.65 -19.34 10.34
CA MET A 395 -5.53 -18.56 11.57
C MET A 395 -6.78 -17.71 11.89
N GLU A 396 -7.79 -17.74 11.03
CA GLU A 396 -9.01 -16.93 11.10
C GLU A 396 -8.72 -15.41 11.21
N LEU A 397 -7.66 -14.95 10.54
CA LEU A 397 -7.28 -13.53 10.47
C LEU A 397 -7.95 -12.81 9.29
N ILE A 398 -8.30 -13.56 8.25
CA ILE A 398 -9.02 -13.06 7.07
C ILE A 398 -10.49 -13.46 7.21
N PRO A 399 -11.43 -12.50 7.14
CA PRO A 399 -12.87 -12.79 7.12
C PRO A 399 -13.27 -13.69 5.94
N GLU A 400 -14.17 -14.64 6.19
CA GLU A 400 -14.59 -15.63 5.18
C GLU A 400 -15.28 -15.01 3.96
N ASP A 401 -15.93 -13.86 4.14
CA ASP A 401 -16.71 -13.15 3.11
C ASP A 401 -15.85 -12.36 2.12
N ILE A 402 -14.56 -12.17 2.40
CA ILE A 402 -13.62 -11.51 1.50
C ILE A 402 -13.07 -12.55 0.52
N ALA A 403 -13.22 -12.29 -0.77
CA ALA A 403 -12.80 -13.21 -1.82
C ALA A 403 -11.26 -13.15 -2.05
N ASN A 404 -10.65 -14.25 -2.51
CA ASN A 404 -9.22 -14.27 -2.80
C ASN A 404 -8.85 -13.27 -3.90
N GLU A 405 -9.73 -13.07 -4.88
CA GLU A 405 -9.55 -12.10 -5.97
C GLU A 405 -9.48 -10.65 -5.46
N GLU A 406 -10.12 -10.36 -4.32
CA GLU A 406 -10.06 -9.06 -3.65
C GLU A 406 -8.77 -8.91 -2.85
N LEU A 407 -8.29 -9.96 -2.19
CA LEU A 407 -7.04 -9.95 -1.42
C LEU A 407 -5.82 -9.83 -2.32
N LEU A 408 -5.81 -10.56 -3.43
CA LEU A 408 -4.70 -10.65 -4.38
C LEU A 408 -4.75 -9.56 -5.47
N GLU A 409 -5.74 -8.66 -5.39
CA GLU A 409 -5.82 -7.51 -6.27
C GLU A 409 -4.53 -6.67 -6.18
N ASN A 410 -3.88 -6.38 -7.31
CA ASN A 410 -2.67 -5.56 -7.44
C ASN A 410 -1.43 -6.08 -6.67
N ILE A 411 -1.47 -7.27 -6.08
CA ILE A 411 -0.34 -7.82 -5.32
C ILE A 411 0.94 -7.91 -6.18
N GLY A 412 0.80 -8.19 -7.48
CA GLY A 412 1.91 -8.24 -8.42
C GLY A 412 2.45 -6.89 -8.90
N ASP A 413 1.85 -5.78 -8.44
CA ASP A 413 2.33 -4.40 -8.67
C ASP A 413 3.09 -3.86 -7.45
N GLU A 414 2.93 -4.49 -6.30
CA GLU A 414 3.61 -4.14 -5.06
C GLU A 414 4.99 -4.81 -5.00
N LEU A 415 5.98 -4.07 -4.50
CA LEU A 415 7.31 -4.59 -4.25
C LEU A 415 7.39 -5.02 -2.79
N PHE A 416 7.31 -6.33 -2.55
CA PHE A 416 7.52 -6.91 -1.21
C PHE A 416 8.97 -7.33 -1.04
N PHE A 417 9.61 -6.81 -0.01
CA PHE A 417 10.95 -7.19 0.39
C PHE A 417 10.94 -8.47 1.25
N ASP A 418 9.87 -8.73 2.00
CA ASP A 418 9.75 -9.95 2.80
C ASP A 418 8.31 -10.48 2.88
N PRO A 419 8.12 -11.74 3.35
CA PRO A 419 6.79 -12.32 3.53
C PRO A 419 5.92 -11.55 4.53
N ASN A 420 6.50 -10.82 5.48
CA ASN A 420 5.73 -10.09 6.48
C ASN A 420 5.07 -8.86 5.85
N GLU A 421 5.75 -8.13 4.97
CA GLU A 421 5.15 -7.05 4.18
C GLU A 421 3.97 -7.55 3.34
N LYS A 422 4.09 -8.75 2.76
CA LYS A 422 2.99 -9.39 2.03
C LYS A 422 1.83 -9.77 2.95
N VAL A 423 2.10 -10.29 4.15
CA VAL A 423 1.06 -10.54 5.16
C VAL A 423 0.39 -9.24 5.60
N GLN A 424 1.15 -8.16 5.80
CA GLN A 424 0.60 -6.83 6.12
C GLN A 424 -0.35 -6.37 5.04
N TYR A 425 0.06 -6.48 3.77
CA TYR A 425 -0.77 -6.18 2.62
C TYR A 425 -2.08 -6.98 2.62
N LEU A 426 -2.01 -8.30 2.79
CA LEU A 426 -3.20 -9.15 2.81
C LEU A 426 -4.15 -8.80 3.97
N LEU A 427 -3.63 -8.49 5.15
CA LEU A 427 -4.43 -8.08 6.31
C LEU A 427 -5.05 -6.67 6.13
N GLU A 428 -4.35 -5.75 5.47
CA GLU A 428 -4.88 -4.43 5.11
C GLU A 428 -6.00 -4.57 4.08
N ARG A 429 -5.79 -5.38 3.04
CA ARG A 429 -6.81 -5.72 2.03
C ARG A 429 -8.03 -6.39 2.64
N ALA A 430 -7.84 -7.23 3.66
CA ALA A 430 -8.91 -7.84 4.43
C ALA A 430 -9.65 -6.83 5.35
N GLY A 431 -9.20 -5.57 5.43
CA GLY A 431 -9.82 -4.54 6.25
C GLY A 431 -9.69 -4.81 7.76
N VAL A 432 -8.74 -5.63 8.18
CA VAL A 432 -8.49 -5.93 9.61
C VAL A 432 -7.25 -5.22 10.14
N LEU A 433 -6.32 -4.84 9.26
CA LEU A 433 -5.12 -4.08 9.60
C LEU A 433 -5.22 -2.66 9.04
N PHE A 434 -4.70 -1.68 9.78
CA PHE A 434 -4.41 -0.36 9.22
C PHE A 434 -3.17 0.28 9.85
N TYR A 435 -2.55 1.17 9.07
CA TYR A 435 -1.48 2.05 9.51
C TYR A 435 -1.97 3.49 9.57
N TYR A 436 -1.38 4.26 10.47
CA TYR A 436 -1.64 5.68 10.57
C TYR A 436 -0.35 6.43 10.88
N ASP A 437 -0.04 7.44 10.07
CA ASP A 437 1.09 8.34 10.35
C ASP A 437 0.79 9.13 11.62
N SER A 438 1.63 8.92 12.64
CA SER A 438 1.46 9.59 13.92
C SER A 438 1.84 11.07 13.84
N GLU A 439 2.58 11.51 12.82
CA GLU A 439 2.79 12.93 12.51
C GLU A 439 1.63 13.45 11.66
N GLY A 440 0.82 14.35 12.24
CA GLY A 440 -0.41 14.78 11.59
C GLY A 440 -0.23 15.84 10.51
N GLY A 441 0.93 16.49 10.42
CA GLY A 441 1.27 17.54 9.45
C GLY A 441 0.37 18.79 9.47
N VAL A 442 -0.72 18.79 10.24
CA VAL A 442 -1.78 19.79 10.26
C VAL A 442 -2.28 20.01 11.68
N LEU A 443 -2.39 21.27 12.09
CA LEU A 443 -2.87 21.67 13.41
C LEU A 443 -4.21 22.42 13.36
N PRO A 444 -5.20 22.09 14.22
CA PRO A 444 -5.15 21.03 15.23
C PRO A 444 -5.28 19.64 14.61
N LEU A 445 -4.72 18.64 15.30
CA LEU A 445 -4.82 17.24 14.93
C LEU A 445 -6.28 16.78 14.85
N GLN A 446 -6.58 15.93 13.87
CA GLN A 446 -7.93 15.52 13.52
C GLN A 446 -8.26 14.13 14.10
N TYR A 447 -8.40 14.03 15.42
CA TYR A 447 -8.75 12.75 16.09
C TYR A 447 -10.07 12.14 15.58
N THR A 448 -10.96 12.95 15.02
CA THR A 448 -12.18 12.46 14.36
C THR A 448 -11.85 11.49 13.21
N ARG A 449 -10.82 11.78 12.42
CA ARG A 449 -10.35 10.90 11.32
C ARG A 449 -9.86 9.57 11.86
N LEU A 450 -9.01 9.60 12.88
CA LEU A 450 -8.47 8.38 13.46
C LEU A 450 -9.58 7.49 14.07
N ILE A 451 -10.62 8.08 14.66
CA ILE A 451 -11.82 7.34 15.10
C ILE A 451 -12.56 6.70 13.92
N GLU A 452 -12.67 7.39 12.78
CA GLU A 452 -13.30 6.85 11.58
C GLU A 452 -12.47 5.69 10.96
N GLU A 453 -11.14 5.76 11.02
CA GLU A 453 -10.26 4.64 10.61
C GLU A 453 -10.48 3.41 11.52
N PHE A 454 -10.51 3.61 12.85
CA PHE A 454 -10.88 2.54 13.78
C PHE A 454 -12.28 1.97 13.48
N ALA A 455 -13.26 2.81 13.11
CA ALA A 455 -14.59 2.33 12.77
C ALA A 455 -14.57 1.49 11.48
N ALA A 456 -13.84 1.94 10.45
CA ALA A 456 -13.72 1.27 9.17
C ALA A 456 -13.08 -0.13 9.28
N HIS A 457 -12.12 -0.30 10.19
CA HIS A 457 -11.38 -1.56 10.36
C HIS A 457 -11.89 -2.42 11.53
N SER A 458 -13.08 -2.11 12.07
CA SER A 458 -13.69 -2.85 13.19
C SER A 458 -14.72 -3.89 12.75
N GLN A 459 -14.87 -4.14 11.44
CA GLN A 459 -15.87 -5.06 10.88
C GLN A 459 -17.30 -4.75 11.39
N GLY A 460 -17.62 -3.45 11.52
CA GLY A 460 -18.91 -2.97 12.00
C GLY A 460 -19.14 -3.09 13.52
N LYS A 461 -18.19 -3.62 14.30
CA LYS A 461 -18.32 -3.75 15.75
C LYS A 461 -18.18 -2.40 16.46
N PHE A 462 -17.30 -1.53 15.98
CA PHE A 462 -17.17 -0.16 16.49
C PHE A 462 -17.94 0.82 15.60
N CYS A 463 -19.16 1.18 16.02
CA CYS A 463 -20.04 2.12 15.33
C CYS A 463 -20.21 3.44 16.10
N PRO A 464 -19.20 4.33 16.15
CA PRO A 464 -19.30 5.58 16.89
C PRO A 464 -20.29 6.54 16.22
N LYS A 465 -21.07 7.24 17.04
CA LYS A 465 -21.98 8.33 16.65
C LYS A 465 -21.51 9.64 17.28
N ASP A 466 -21.98 10.76 16.74
CA ASP A 466 -21.76 12.08 17.36
C ASP A 466 -20.30 12.38 17.75
N VAL A 467 -19.35 12.00 16.90
CA VAL A 467 -17.92 12.27 17.13
C VAL A 467 -17.68 13.78 17.12
N ARG A 468 -17.12 14.30 18.20
CA ARG A 468 -16.86 15.74 18.41
C ARG A 468 -15.51 15.93 19.05
N GLN A 469 -14.69 16.78 18.46
CA GLN A 469 -13.46 17.28 19.07
C GLN A 469 -13.65 18.71 19.57
N TYR A 470 -13.19 18.96 20.80
CA TYR A 470 -13.10 20.30 21.37
C TYR A 470 -11.65 20.75 21.30
N GLN A 471 -11.42 21.89 20.66
CA GLN A 471 -10.10 22.42 20.38
C GLN A 471 -9.93 23.84 20.95
N ARG A 472 -8.69 24.17 21.33
CA ARG A 472 -8.29 25.52 21.73
C ARG A 472 -7.03 25.89 20.94
N LYS A 473 -7.18 26.81 19.97
CA LYS A 473 -6.14 27.13 18.98
C LYS A 473 -5.70 25.85 18.24
N HIS A 474 -4.42 25.52 18.29
CA HIS A 474 -3.79 24.37 17.63
C HIS A 474 -3.85 23.08 18.46
N ARG A 475 -4.39 23.12 19.68
CA ARG A 475 -4.45 21.96 20.58
C ARG A 475 -5.85 21.36 20.66
N VAL A 476 -5.94 20.04 20.58
CA VAL A 476 -7.15 19.29 20.95
C VAL A 476 -7.18 19.11 22.47
N ILE A 477 -8.27 19.52 23.10
CA ILE A 477 -8.45 19.49 24.56
C ILE A 477 -9.21 18.24 24.98
N SER A 478 -10.21 17.83 24.20
CA SER A 478 -10.94 16.59 24.44
C SER A 478 -11.65 16.12 23.19
N VAL A 479 -11.85 14.81 23.09
CA VAL A 479 -12.63 14.17 22.04
C VAL A 479 -13.75 13.38 22.69
N THR A 480 -14.95 13.43 22.09
CA THR A 480 -16.10 12.66 22.53
C THR A 480 -16.75 11.94 21.37
N PHE A 481 -17.27 10.74 21.62
CA PHE A 481 -18.15 10.03 20.71
C PHE A 481 -19.22 9.28 21.52
N GLN A 482 -20.32 8.94 20.87
CA GLN A 482 -21.36 8.12 21.44
C GLN A 482 -21.23 6.69 20.91
N ILE A 483 -21.38 5.72 21.80
CA ILE A 483 -21.48 4.31 21.46
C ILE A 483 -22.62 3.71 22.30
N ASP A 484 -23.60 3.11 21.63
CA ASP A 484 -24.88 2.71 22.23
C ASP A 484 -25.51 3.89 23.02
N ASP A 485 -25.79 3.68 24.31
CA ASP A 485 -26.34 4.69 25.24
C ASP A 485 -25.26 5.43 26.04
N LEU A 486 -23.99 5.24 25.71
CA LEU A 486 -22.85 5.80 26.43
C LEU A 486 -22.18 6.91 25.63
N LYS A 487 -21.87 7.99 26.33
CA LYS A 487 -20.94 9.01 25.82
C LYS A 487 -19.55 8.71 26.34
N VAL A 488 -18.61 8.56 25.43
CA VAL A 488 -17.18 8.37 25.72
C VAL A 488 -16.47 9.71 25.58
N LYS A 489 -15.57 10.03 26.51
CA LYS A 489 -14.70 11.20 26.45
C LYS A 489 -13.27 10.82 26.79
N PHE A 490 -12.32 11.27 25.99
CA PHE A 490 -10.90 11.20 26.32
C PHE A 490 -10.23 12.57 26.13
N HIS A 491 -9.08 12.74 26.77
CA HIS A 491 -8.26 13.96 26.68
C HIS A 491 -6.90 13.53 26.14
N PRO A 492 -6.65 13.71 24.83
CA PRO A 492 -5.36 13.34 24.28
C PRO A 492 -4.24 14.19 24.90
N ASP A 493 -3.09 13.57 25.13
CA ASP A 493 -1.88 14.28 25.50
C ASP A 493 -1.44 15.19 24.36
N HIS A 494 -0.84 16.34 24.71
CA HIS A 494 -0.37 17.27 23.70
C HIS A 494 1.04 16.87 23.28
N GLN A 495 1.16 16.41 22.04
CA GLN A 495 2.45 16.02 21.45
C GLN A 495 2.75 16.90 20.23
N ASP A 496 2.57 18.22 20.35
CA ASP A 496 2.69 19.16 19.22
C ASP A 496 1.81 18.78 18.02
N ASP A 497 2.42 18.31 16.93
CA ASP A 497 1.79 17.80 15.71
C ASP A 497 1.72 16.26 15.64
N TRP A 498 1.96 15.56 16.75
CA TRP A 498 1.85 14.11 16.86
C TRP A 498 0.53 13.68 17.52
N TYR A 499 -0.09 12.66 16.96
CA TYR A 499 -1.27 12.04 17.54
C TYR A 499 -0.91 11.21 18.78
N ASP A 500 -1.68 11.39 19.85
CA ASP A 500 -1.71 10.46 20.99
C ASP A 500 -2.53 9.22 20.60
N CYS A 501 -1.90 8.36 19.79
CA CYS A 501 -2.48 7.13 19.27
C CYS A 501 -2.85 6.14 20.40
N SER A 502 -2.09 6.11 21.49
CA SER A 502 -2.33 5.22 22.63
C SER A 502 -3.64 5.56 23.35
N THR A 503 -3.94 6.84 23.59
CA THR A 503 -5.16 7.25 24.32
C THR A 503 -6.42 7.05 23.49
N ILE A 504 -6.38 7.30 22.18
CA ILE A 504 -7.52 7.02 21.29
C ILE A 504 -7.75 5.51 21.15
N ALA A 505 -6.71 4.71 20.95
CA ALA A 505 -6.83 3.24 20.93
C ALA A 505 -7.46 2.72 22.24
N ALA A 506 -7.09 3.30 23.39
CA ALA A 506 -7.75 3.01 24.67
C ALA A 506 -9.22 3.37 24.72
N ALA A 507 -9.60 4.54 24.20
CA ALA A 507 -11.01 4.93 24.15
C ALA A 507 -11.83 3.95 23.28
N VAL A 508 -11.28 3.53 22.14
CA VAL A 508 -11.92 2.58 21.21
C VAL A 508 -12.00 1.17 21.83
N ASN A 509 -10.88 0.60 22.26
CA ASN A 509 -10.84 -0.77 22.82
C ASN A 509 -11.68 -0.91 24.09
N LEU A 510 -11.64 0.08 25.00
CA LEU A 510 -12.51 0.03 26.17
C LEU A 510 -13.99 0.13 25.80
N SER A 511 -14.34 0.77 24.68
CA SER A 511 -15.71 0.79 24.18
C SER A 511 -16.13 -0.58 23.64
N LEU A 512 -15.29 -1.20 22.80
CA LEU A 512 -15.50 -2.55 22.27
C LEU A 512 -15.63 -3.61 23.38
N ILE A 513 -14.73 -3.60 24.36
CA ILE A 513 -14.77 -4.53 25.51
C ILE A 513 -16.07 -4.37 26.32
N ARG A 514 -16.61 -3.14 26.42
CA ARG A 514 -17.90 -2.91 27.10
C ARG A 514 -19.09 -3.42 26.29
N GLN A 515 -18.98 -3.42 24.97
CA GLN A 515 -19.92 -4.09 24.06
C GLN A 515 -19.74 -5.60 24.04
N GLN A 516 -18.85 -6.14 24.90
CA GLN A 516 -18.53 -7.57 25.00
C GLN A 516 -17.91 -8.13 23.70
N SER A 517 -17.28 -7.26 22.90
CA SER A 517 -16.48 -7.70 21.76
C SER A 517 -15.26 -8.46 22.26
N GLU A 518 -15.05 -9.67 21.73
CA GLU A 518 -13.84 -10.46 22.00
C GLU A 518 -12.65 -9.95 21.18
N GLU A 519 -12.91 -9.42 19.98
CA GLU A 519 -11.95 -8.72 19.14
C GLU A 519 -11.86 -7.24 19.51
N TYR A 520 -10.64 -6.72 19.44
CA TYR A 520 -10.33 -5.32 19.63
C TYR A 520 -8.98 -5.02 18.97
N PHE A 521 -8.61 -3.74 18.90
CA PHE A 521 -7.41 -3.34 18.18
C PHE A 521 -6.15 -3.69 18.96
N GLN A 522 -5.33 -4.53 18.34
CA GLN A 522 -4.04 -4.98 18.85
C GLN A 522 -2.96 -4.07 18.25
N GLU A 523 -2.17 -3.46 19.12
CA GLU A 523 -1.13 -2.52 18.69
C GLU A 523 0.16 -3.28 18.32
N MET A 524 0.61 -3.08 17.10
CA MET A 524 1.77 -3.76 16.53
C MET A 524 2.93 -2.77 16.39
N ASN A 525 4.16 -3.29 16.42
CA ASN A 525 5.35 -2.49 16.18
C ASN A 525 5.45 -2.15 14.69
N ALA A 526 5.23 -0.88 14.33
CA ALA A 526 5.34 -0.41 12.96
C ALA A 526 6.74 0.15 12.63
N GLY A 527 7.57 0.41 13.64
CA GLY A 527 8.79 1.21 13.51
C GLY A 527 8.53 2.68 13.15
N GLY A 528 9.53 3.54 13.39
CA GLY A 528 9.52 4.93 12.92
C GLY A 528 8.39 5.81 13.47
N GLN A 529 7.69 6.50 12.56
CA GLN A 529 6.66 7.50 12.87
C GLN A 529 5.23 6.97 12.65
N THR A 530 5.04 5.67 12.48
CA THR A 530 3.75 5.06 12.14
C THR A 530 3.16 4.32 13.34
N ALA A 531 1.83 4.35 13.49
CA ALA A 531 1.10 3.45 14.39
C ALA A 531 0.40 2.36 13.57
N MET A 532 0.50 1.10 13.98
CA MET A 532 -0.12 -0.06 13.32
C MET A 532 -1.08 -0.76 14.26
N TYR A 533 -2.28 -1.08 13.76
CA TYR A 533 -3.30 -1.80 14.53
C TYR A 533 -3.91 -2.95 13.73
N ILE A 534 -4.16 -4.08 14.39
CA ILE A 534 -4.90 -5.22 13.83
C ILE A 534 -6.15 -5.48 14.69
N PHE A 535 -7.33 -5.49 14.07
CA PHE A 535 -8.59 -5.80 14.76
C PHE A 535 -8.82 -7.30 14.82
N THR A 536 -8.51 -7.92 15.96
CA THR A 536 -8.65 -9.37 16.14
C THR A 536 -8.61 -9.76 17.63
N THR A 537 -8.59 -11.06 17.94
CA THR A 537 -8.40 -11.56 19.30
C THR A 537 -6.92 -11.65 19.67
N PRO A 538 -6.56 -11.52 20.96
CA PRO A 538 -5.20 -11.75 21.46
C PRO A 538 -4.59 -13.09 21.01
N GLU A 539 -5.35 -14.18 21.02
CA GLU A 539 -4.86 -15.50 20.61
C GLU A 539 -4.46 -15.54 19.14
N LYS A 540 -5.21 -14.86 18.27
CA LYS A 540 -4.89 -14.77 16.85
C LYS A 540 -3.62 -13.96 16.60
N ILE A 541 -3.38 -12.89 17.39
CA ILE A 541 -2.10 -12.17 17.35
C ILE A 541 -0.96 -13.03 17.85
N GLN A 542 -1.14 -13.78 18.94
CA GLN A 542 -0.08 -14.67 19.42
C GLN A 542 0.34 -15.67 18.34
N ARG A 543 -0.63 -16.27 17.62
CA ARG A 543 -0.36 -17.13 16.45
C ARG A 543 0.37 -16.38 15.34
N LEU A 544 -0.09 -15.17 15.00
CA LEU A 544 0.55 -14.33 13.99
C LEU A 544 2.02 -13.98 14.36
N THR A 545 2.29 -13.62 15.61
CA THR A 545 3.64 -13.36 16.12
C THR A 545 4.51 -14.63 16.12
N GLN A 546 3.95 -15.77 16.49
CA GLN A 546 4.67 -17.05 16.46
C GLN A 546 5.03 -17.46 15.03
N GLU A 547 4.12 -17.25 14.08
CA GLU A 547 4.30 -17.70 12.70
C GLU A 547 5.11 -16.72 11.84
N PHE A 548 4.84 -15.42 11.95
CA PHE A 548 5.39 -14.38 11.07
C PHE A 548 6.28 -13.35 11.80
N ASP A 549 6.58 -13.53 13.09
CA ASP A 549 7.37 -12.57 13.92
C ASP A 549 6.82 -11.13 13.90
N PHE A 550 5.50 -10.98 13.73
CA PHE A 550 4.81 -9.70 13.90
C PHE A 550 4.91 -9.24 15.36
N GLU A 551 5.76 -8.26 15.62
CA GLU A 551 5.98 -7.75 16.97
C GLU A 551 4.76 -6.98 17.50
N HIS A 552 4.29 -7.36 18.69
CA HIS A 552 3.20 -6.69 19.41
C HIS A 552 3.78 -5.75 20.48
N ASN A 553 3.28 -4.51 20.58
CA ASN A 553 3.82 -3.50 21.50
C ASN A 553 3.52 -3.79 22.99
N GLY A 554 2.61 -4.73 23.28
CA GLY A 554 2.28 -5.18 24.64
C GLY A 554 3.12 -6.35 25.15
N ALA A 555 3.86 -7.03 24.27
CA ALA A 555 4.75 -8.13 24.62
C ALA A 555 6.06 -7.62 25.26
N PRO A 556 6.50 -8.10 26.44
CA PRO A 556 7.90 -8.01 26.82
C PRO A 556 8.73 -8.66 25.72
N SER A 557 9.93 -8.13 25.52
CA SER A 557 11.00 -8.78 24.76
C SER A 557 11.22 -10.26 25.14
N ASP A 558 10.73 -10.67 26.31
CA ASP A 558 10.96 -11.96 26.95
C ASP A 558 9.90 -13.03 26.64
N LEU A 559 8.83 -12.76 25.88
CA LEU A 559 7.93 -13.83 25.41
C LEU A 559 8.58 -14.78 24.41
N LYS A 560 9.69 -14.35 23.79
CA LYS A 560 10.58 -15.23 23.02
C LYS A 560 11.10 -16.40 23.88
N TYR A 561 11.11 -16.28 25.22
CA TYR A 561 11.51 -17.33 26.17
C TYR A 561 10.37 -18.29 26.57
N LEU A 562 9.10 -17.89 26.47
CA LEU A 562 7.97 -18.76 26.82
C LEU A 562 7.61 -19.71 25.67
N SER A 563 7.79 -19.30 24.42
CA SER A 563 7.65 -20.20 23.26
C SER A 563 8.72 -21.30 23.24
N SER A 564 9.94 -21.02 23.71
CA SER A 564 11.00 -22.03 23.83
C SER A 564 10.79 -23.01 25.00
N LEU A 565 9.80 -22.78 25.87
CA LEU A 565 9.45 -23.67 26.98
C LEU A 565 8.28 -24.63 26.65
N ILE A 566 7.62 -24.46 25.51
CA ILE A 566 6.46 -25.27 25.12
C ILE A 566 6.86 -26.44 24.18
N GLU A 567 8.06 -26.39 23.56
CA GLU A 567 8.56 -27.47 22.70
C GLU A 567 9.25 -28.65 23.45
N GLU A 568 9.25 -28.68 24.79
CA GLU A 568 9.83 -29.79 25.59
C GLU A 568 8.80 -30.80 26.15
N GLU A 569 7.55 -30.81 25.68
CA GLU A 569 6.61 -31.89 25.98
C GLU A 569 6.01 -32.51 24.71
N GLU A 570 6.81 -33.34 24.02
CA GLU A 570 6.37 -34.60 23.38
C GLU A 570 7.52 -35.61 23.25
#